data_AF-A0A966XNV1-F1
#
_entry.id   AF-A0A966XNV1-F1
#
_cell.length_a   1.000
_cell.length_b   1.000
_cell.length_c   1.000
_cell.angle_alpha   90.00
_cell.angle_beta   90.00
_cell.angle_gamma   90.00
#
_symmetry.space_group_name_H-M   'P 1'
#
loop_
_entity.id
_entity.type
_entity.pdbx_description
1 polymer ?
#
loop_
_entity_poly.entity_id
_entity_poly.type
_entity_poly.pdbx_seq_one_letter_code
_entity_poly.pdbx_strand_id
1 'polypeptide(L)'
;MRTLGSSLWVRFILRIILIISKCIMRYRLLLILLMLSPLWVKAQNLEDFKWQYRLLVINHDGQRGDMMHDIVAFNLDFACEMRERRILVVEYINGMHENLNAWPLDEEGIWLIGLDGGIKDYSQDTSILDRLFDRIDAMPMRRSELLRESECET
;
A
#
# COMPACT_ATOMS: atom_id res chain seq x y z
N MET A 1 16.24 -12.66 74.27
CA MET A 1 15.51 -13.73 73.56
C MET A 1 15.69 -13.55 72.06
N ARG A 2 15.93 -14.65 71.35
CA ARG A 2 16.61 -14.72 70.05
C ARG A 2 15.77 -14.20 68.89
N THR A 3 16.39 -13.42 68.02
CA THR A 3 15.95 -13.03 66.68
C THR A 3 15.99 -14.25 65.73
N LEU A 4 14.98 -15.11 65.82
CA LEU A 4 14.83 -16.30 64.96
C LEU A 4 13.57 -16.20 64.09
N GLY A 5 13.47 -15.11 63.32
CA GLY A 5 12.38 -14.92 62.34
C GLY A 5 12.82 -14.20 61.06
N SER A 6 13.90 -13.42 61.11
CA SER A 6 14.37 -12.63 59.98
C SER A 6 15.19 -13.42 58.96
N SER A 7 15.83 -14.53 59.34
CA SER A 7 16.73 -15.27 58.45
C SER A 7 16.01 -16.08 57.36
N LEU A 8 14.81 -16.59 57.66
CA LEU A 8 13.98 -17.36 56.71
C LEU A 8 13.31 -16.45 55.67
N TRP A 9 12.78 -15.30 56.10
CA TRP A 9 12.17 -14.30 55.21
C TRP A 9 13.20 -13.68 54.27
N VAL A 10 14.40 -13.35 54.77
CA VAL A 10 15.50 -12.82 53.95
C VAL A 10 15.96 -13.86 52.93
N ARG A 11 16.08 -15.14 53.33
CA ARG A 11 16.42 -16.25 52.42
C ARG A 11 15.36 -16.50 51.35
N PHE A 12 14.07 -16.31 51.69
CA PHE A 12 12.97 -16.46 50.75
C PHE A 12 12.98 -15.33 49.70
N ILE A 13 13.17 -14.08 50.13
CA ILE A 13 13.26 -12.91 49.24
C ILE A 13 14.48 -13.03 48.31
N LEU A 14 15.65 -13.42 48.83
CA LEU A 14 16.85 -13.64 48.01
C LEU A 14 16.64 -14.72 46.94
N ARG A 15 15.91 -15.80 47.27
CA ARG A 15 15.57 -16.85 46.29
C ARG A 15 14.63 -16.33 45.20
N ILE A 16 13.64 -15.51 45.53
CA ILE A 16 12.74 -14.89 44.54
C ILE A 16 13.50 -13.92 43.63
N ILE A 17 14.37 -13.06 44.19
CA ILE A 17 15.20 -12.13 43.40
C ILE A 17 16.12 -12.90 42.44
N LEU A 18 16.72 -14.00 42.88
CA LEU A 18 17.55 -14.86 42.03
C LEU A 18 16.74 -15.54 40.91
N ILE A 19 15.49 -15.92 41.16
CA ILE A 19 14.60 -16.49 40.14
C ILE A 19 14.17 -15.42 39.13
N ILE A 20 13.77 -14.23 39.59
CA ILE A 20 13.39 -13.10 38.74
C ILE A 20 14.57 -12.65 37.88
N SER A 21 15.77 -12.53 38.45
CA SER A 21 17.00 -12.18 37.72
C SER A 21 17.35 -13.21 36.63
N LYS A 22 17.19 -14.51 36.91
CA LYS A 22 17.36 -15.58 35.91
C LYS A 22 16.29 -15.54 34.81
N CYS A 23 15.03 -15.22 35.15
CA CYS A 23 13.97 -15.03 34.17
C CYS A 23 14.23 -13.82 33.26
N ILE A 24 14.66 -12.69 33.84
CA ILE A 24 15.03 -11.48 33.09
C ILE A 24 16.21 -11.78 32.16
N MET A 25 17.24 -12.49 32.62
CA MET A 25 18.40 -12.85 31.80
C MET A 25 18.04 -13.80 30.65
N ARG A 26 17.12 -14.75 30.87
CA ARG A 26 16.67 -15.70 29.83
C ARG A 26 15.81 -15.03 28.76
N TYR A 27 14.97 -14.07 29.13
CA TYR A 27 14.13 -13.34 28.18
C TYR A 27 14.83 -12.14 27.51
N ARG A 28 15.94 -11.62 28.08
CA ARG A 28 16.77 -10.58 27.43
C ARG A 28 17.32 -11.04 26.08
N LEU A 29 17.73 -12.30 25.96
CA LEU A 29 18.23 -12.86 24.71
C LEU A 29 17.11 -13.01 23.65
N LEU A 30 15.91 -13.38 24.09
CA LEU A 30 14.71 -13.44 23.23
C LEU A 30 14.26 -12.04 22.76
N LEU A 31 14.34 -11.03 23.63
CA LEU A 31 14.02 -9.64 23.30
C LEU A 31 15.02 -9.02 22.30
N ILE A 32 16.31 -9.34 22.41
CA ILE A 32 17.34 -8.89 21.46
C ILE A 32 17.13 -9.56 20.09
N LEU A 33 16.73 -10.83 20.06
CA LEU A 33 16.44 -11.56 18.81
C LEU A 33 15.23 -10.99 18.05
N LEU A 34 14.22 -10.47 18.77
CA LEU A 34 13.04 -9.83 18.18
C LEU A 34 13.40 -8.52 17.43
N MET A 35 14.39 -7.78 17.93
CA MET A 35 14.89 -6.52 17.35
C MET A 35 15.83 -6.72 16.15
N LEU A 36 16.33 -7.94 15.94
CA LEU A 36 17.21 -8.31 14.83
C LEU A 36 16.45 -8.75 13.57
N SER A 37 15.11 -8.78 13.60
CA SER A 37 14.36 -8.99 12.37
C SER A 37 14.55 -7.76 11.47
N PRO A 38 15.09 -7.92 10.25
CA PRO A 38 15.03 -6.85 9.28
C PRO A 38 13.54 -6.55 9.04
N LEU A 39 13.12 -5.35 9.40
CA LEU A 39 11.91 -4.77 8.85
C LEU A 39 12.22 -4.57 7.37
N TRP A 40 11.88 -5.57 6.56
CA TRP A 40 11.92 -5.50 5.10
C TRP A 40 10.88 -4.48 4.66
N VAL A 41 11.20 -3.21 4.84
CA VAL A 41 10.46 -2.10 4.24
C VAL A 41 10.95 -2.05 2.81
N LYS A 42 10.29 -2.78 1.92
CA LYS A 42 10.45 -2.55 0.48
C LYS A 42 9.90 -1.16 0.19
N ALA A 43 10.73 -0.28 -0.36
CA ALA A 43 10.25 0.95 -0.99
C ALA A 43 9.26 0.53 -2.08
N GLN A 44 8.04 1.10 -2.09
CA GLN A 44 7.00 0.71 -3.04
C GLN A 44 7.44 1.10 -4.45
N ASN A 45 7.73 0.09 -5.27
CA ASN A 45 8.02 0.29 -6.69
C ASN A 45 6.68 0.29 -7.43
N LEU A 46 6.47 1.19 -8.39
CA LEU A 46 5.24 1.19 -9.17
C LEU A 46 5.05 -0.10 -9.99
N GLU A 47 6.16 -0.79 -10.25
CA GLU A 47 6.19 -2.14 -10.81
C GLU A 47 5.46 -3.17 -9.94
N ASP A 48 5.40 -2.97 -8.62
CA ASP A 48 4.67 -3.85 -7.70
C ASP A 48 3.14 -3.75 -7.88
N PHE A 49 2.64 -2.68 -8.50
CA PHE A 49 1.23 -2.52 -8.83
C PHE A 49 0.85 -3.12 -10.20
N LYS A 50 1.84 -3.49 -11.03
CA LYS A 50 1.55 -4.19 -12.29
C LYS A 50 0.72 -5.43 -11.97
N TRP A 51 -0.31 -5.68 -12.78
CA TRP A 51 -1.25 -6.81 -12.65
C TRP A 51 -2.23 -6.75 -11.45
N GLN A 52 -2.00 -5.86 -10.47
CA GLN A 52 -2.89 -5.69 -9.31
C GLN A 52 -3.88 -4.55 -9.46
N TYR A 53 -3.43 -3.41 -9.99
CA TYR A 53 -4.24 -2.20 -10.15
C TYR A 53 -4.10 -1.63 -11.56
N ARG A 54 -5.18 -1.00 -12.03
CA ARG A 54 -5.16 -0.07 -13.16
C ARG A 54 -4.75 1.28 -12.60
N LEU A 55 -3.80 1.95 -13.21
CA LEU A 55 -3.31 3.23 -12.70
C LEU A 55 -3.96 4.37 -13.47
N LEU A 56 -4.52 5.35 -12.76
CA LEU A 56 -4.89 6.65 -13.31
C LEU A 56 -3.82 7.64 -12.88
N VAL A 57 -2.84 7.86 -13.76
CA VAL A 57 -1.65 8.66 -13.46
C VAL A 57 -1.88 10.09 -13.88
N ILE A 58 -1.70 11.03 -12.95
CA ILE A 58 -1.81 12.46 -13.18
C ILE A 58 -0.39 13.01 -13.31
N ASN A 59 0.03 13.31 -14.53
CA ASN A 59 1.35 13.88 -14.81
C ASN A 59 1.26 15.41 -14.89
N HIS A 60 2.07 16.11 -14.10
CA HIS A 60 2.17 17.57 -14.14
C HIS A 60 3.55 18.07 -13.67
N ASP A 61 3.92 19.29 -14.04
CA ASP A 61 5.20 19.94 -13.70
C ASP A 61 5.31 20.51 -12.27
N GLY A 62 4.33 20.23 -11.41
CA GLY A 62 4.28 20.71 -10.03
C GLY A 62 3.33 21.89 -9.81
N GLN A 63 2.78 22.51 -10.85
CA GLN A 63 1.59 23.34 -10.71
C GLN A 63 0.40 22.39 -10.54
N ARG A 64 -0.20 22.34 -9.34
CA ARG A 64 -1.41 21.55 -9.11
C ARG A 64 -2.57 22.28 -9.79
N GLY A 65 -2.82 21.96 -11.05
CA GLY A 65 -3.95 22.52 -11.80
C GLY A 65 -5.31 22.09 -11.24
N ASP A 66 -6.38 22.77 -11.66
CA ASP A 66 -7.77 22.52 -11.25
C ASP A 66 -8.23 21.05 -11.43
N MET A 67 -7.56 20.30 -12.32
CA MET A 67 -7.84 18.89 -12.62
C MET A 67 -7.87 17.97 -11.38
N MET A 68 -7.04 18.24 -10.36
CA MET A 68 -6.99 17.38 -9.18
C MET A 68 -8.30 17.43 -8.38
N HIS A 69 -9.01 18.57 -8.39
CA HIS A 69 -10.29 18.69 -7.71
C HIS A 69 -11.34 17.77 -8.32
N ASP A 70 -11.46 17.80 -9.65
CA ASP A 70 -12.42 16.98 -10.40
C ASP A 70 -12.14 15.48 -10.23
N ILE A 71 -10.87 15.08 -10.23
CA ILE A 71 -10.48 13.68 -10.04
C ILE A 71 -10.81 13.21 -8.61
N VAL A 72 -10.57 14.06 -7.60
CA VAL A 72 -10.94 13.74 -6.22
C VAL A 72 -12.45 13.62 -6.07
N ALA A 73 -13.22 14.56 -6.64
CA ALA A 73 -14.68 14.51 -6.63
C ALA A 73 -15.19 13.24 -7.31
N PHE A 74 -14.70 12.95 -8.52
CA PHE A 74 -15.05 11.74 -9.27
C PHE A 74 -14.72 10.46 -8.49
N ASN A 75 -13.55 10.38 -7.87
CA ASN A 75 -13.15 9.21 -7.09
C ASN A 75 -14.04 8.99 -5.86
N LEU A 76 -14.60 10.06 -5.27
CA LEU A 76 -15.55 9.96 -4.17
C LEU A 76 -16.95 9.56 -4.66
N ASP A 77 -17.43 10.18 -5.74
CA ASP A 77 -18.76 9.93 -6.29
C ASP A 77 -18.89 8.51 -6.86
N PHE A 78 -17.81 7.98 -7.45
CA PHE A 78 -17.76 6.65 -8.08
C PHE A 78 -16.85 5.66 -7.32
N ALA A 79 -16.78 5.78 -6.00
CA ALA A 79 -15.88 5.00 -5.16
C ALA A 79 -16.09 3.47 -5.25
N CYS A 80 -17.30 3.02 -5.61
CA CYS A 80 -17.60 1.60 -5.78
C CYS A 80 -17.06 1.08 -7.12
N GLU A 81 -17.32 1.81 -8.20
CA GLU A 81 -16.93 1.50 -9.57
C GLU A 81 -15.40 1.52 -9.71
N MET A 82 -14.75 2.49 -9.05
CA MET A 82 -13.29 2.60 -8.94
C MET A 82 -12.70 1.36 -8.25
N ARG A 83 -13.30 0.91 -7.14
CA ARG A 83 -12.83 -0.25 -6.36
C ARG A 83 -13.03 -1.56 -7.12
N GLU A 84 -14.20 -1.76 -7.70
CA GLU A 84 -14.54 -2.95 -8.49
C GLU A 84 -13.56 -3.12 -9.66
N ARG A 85 -13.22 -2.02 -10.34
CA ARG A 85 -12.26 -2.00 -11.44
C ARG A 85 -10.80 -1.86 -10.98
N ARG A 86 -10.53 -1.97 -9.67
CA ARG A 86 -9.17 -1.90 -9.09
C ARG A 86 -8.37 -0.71 -9.62
N ILE A 87 -8.99 0.47 -9.68
CA ILE A 87 -8.35 1.69 -10.17
C ILE A 87 -7.64 2.38 -9.01
N LEU A 88 -6.38 2.76 -9.21
CA LEU A 88 -5.57 3.50 -8.26
C LEU A 88 -5.15 4.83 -8.91
N VAL A 89 -5.49 5.94 -8.26
CA VAL A 89 -5.05 7.28 -8.69
C VAL A 89 -3.65 7.54 -8.17
N VAL A 90 -2.74 7.94 -9.05
CA VAL A 90 -1.34 8.22 -8.73
C VAL A 90 -0.98 9.60 -9.24
N GLU A 91 -0.50 10.47 -8.35
CA GLU A 91 0.06 11.77 -8.74
C GLU A 91 1.53 11.56 -9.13
N TYR A 92 1.90 12.03 -10.31
CA TYR A 92 3.26 12.02 -10.83
C TYR A 92 3.69 13.44 -11.15
N ILE A 93 4.72 13.90 -10.44
CA ILE A 93 5.31 15.21 -10.67
C ILE A 93 6.63 15.00 -11.40
N ASN A 94 6.74 15.59 -12.58
CA ASN A 94 7.91 15.46 -13.43
C ASN A 94 9.18 15.82 -12.65
N GLY A 95 10.13 14.88 -12.54
CA GLY A 95 11.38 15.04 -11.80
C GLY A 95 11.37 14.71 -10.30
N MET A 96 10.23 14.35 -9.68
CA MET A 96 10.18 13.98 -8.24
C MET A 96 10.14 12.47 -7.96
N HIS A 97 9.83 11.62 -8.94
CA HIS A 97 9.79 10.16 -8.74
C HIS A 97 10.61 9.42 -9.82
N GLU A 98 11.77 8.88 -9.43
CA GLU A 98 12.65 8.06 -10.30
C GLU A 98 11.98 6.73 -10.75
N ASN A 99 10.94 6.27 -10.06
CA ASN A 99 10.36 4.93 -10.27
C ASN A 99 9.24 4.86 -11.33
N LEU A 100 8.97 5.96 -12.05
CA LEU A 100 8.00 5.98 -13.15
C LEU A 100 8.63 5.91 -14.55
N ASN A 101 9.97 5.79 -14.62
CA ASN A 101 10.74 5.61 -15.86
C ASN A 101 10.30 4.40 -16.72
N ALA A 102 9.42 3.53 -16.19
CA ALA A 102 8.84 2.40 -16.92
C ALA A 102 7.81 2.82 -18.00
N TRP A 103 7.23 4.03 -17.92
CA TRP A 103 6.27 4.54 -18.89
C TRP A 103 6.72 5.88 -19.47
N PRO A 104 6.70 6.08 -20.80
CA PRO A 104 7.04 7.34 -21.43
C PRO A 104 5.88 8.34 -21.26
N LEU A 105 5.69 8.85 -20.03
CA LEU A 105 4.71 9.87 -19.68
C LEU A 105 5.30 11.25 -20.03
N ASP A 106 5.54 11.47 -21.31
CA ASP A 106 6.27 12.66 -21.78
C ASP A 106 5.41 13.93 -21.77
N GLU A 107 4.08 13.77 -21.76
CA GLU A 107 3.12 14.87 -21.77
C GLU A 107 2.38 14.97 -20.43
N GLU A 108 2.11 16.22 -20.02
CA GLU A 108 1.22 16.51 -18.89
C GLU A 108 -0.21 16.08 -19.19
N GLY A 109 -0.95 15.74 -18.15
CA GLY A 109 -2.32 15.29 -18.24
C GLY A 109 -2.54 13.97 -17.51
N ILE A 110 -3.60 13.27 -17.88
CA ILE A 110 -4.07 12.09 -17.20
C ILE A 110 -3.92 10.87 -18.11
N TRP A 111 -3.28 9.85 -17.58
CA TRP A 111 -2.95 8.61 -18.29
C TRP A 111 -3.64 7.43 -17.62
N LEU A 112 -4.30 6.59 -18.42
CA LEU A 112 -4.82 5.32 -17.96
C LEU A 112 -3.86 4.19 -18.31
N ILE A 113 -3.35 3.50 -17.30
CA ILE A 113 -2.48 2.33 -17.45
C ILE A 113 -3.27 1.08 -17.05
N GLY A 114 -3.28 0.08 -17.94
CA GLY A 114 -3.96 -1.18 -17.71
C GLY A 114 -3.23 -2.09 -16.73
N LEU A 115 -3.89 -3.18 -16.32
CA LEU A 115 -3.26 -4.22 -15.50
C LEU A 115 -2.04 -4.85 -16.18
N ASP A 116 -1.97 -4.76 -17.51
CA ASP A 116 -0.86 -5.26 -18.31
C ASP A 116 0.33 -4.30 -18.38
N GLY A 117 0.24 -3.17 -17.68
CA GLY A 117 1.22 -2.10 -17.78
C GLY A 117 1.20 -1.41 -19.14
N GLY A 118 0.22 -1.66 -20.01
CA GLY A 118 0.08 -0.91 -21.25
C GLY A 118 -0.65 0.41 -21.02
N ILE A 119 -0.24 1.47 -21.71
CA ILE A 119 -1.02 2.72 -21.79
C ILE A 119 -2.31 2.43 -22.57
N LYS A 120 -3.46 2.82 -22.02
CA LYS A 120 -4.79 2.49 -22.55
C LYS A 120 -5.57 3.71 -23.01
N ASP A 121 -5.35 4.85 -22.39
CA ASP A 121 -5.95 6.13 -22.76
C ASP A 121 -5.11 7.27 -22.20
N TYR A 122 -5.30 8.46 -22.78
CA TYR A 122 -4.63 9.70 -22.39
C TYR A 122 -5.58 10.88 -22.64
N SER A 123 -5.49 11.89 -21.78
CA SER A 123 -6.09 13.20 -22.03
C SER A 123 -5.27 14.30 -21.37
N GLN A 124 -5.24 15.48 -21.97
CA GLN A 124 -4.66 16.68 -21.37
C GLN A 124 -5.54 17.25 -20.24
N ASP A 125 -6.80 16.86 -20.19
CA ASP A 125 -7.82 17.36 -19.27
C ASP A 125 -8.62 16.22 -18.60
N THR A 126 -9.64 16.58 -17.84
CA THR A 126 -10.50 15.64 -17.10
C THR A 126 -11.50 14.87 -17.98
N SER A 127 -11.52 15.07 -19.31
CA SER A 127 -12.43 14.35 -20.21
C SER A 127 -12.18 12.83 -20.25
N ILE A 128 -11.02 12.38 -19.79
CA ILE A 128 -10.76 10.94 -19.61
C ILE A 128 -11.75 10.29 -18.63
N LEU A 129 -12.24 11.05 -17.65
CA LEU A 129 -13.18 10.57 -16.63
C LEU A 129 -14.51 10.17 -17.26
N ASP A 130 -14.98 10.92 -18.26
CA ASP A 130 -16.25 10.68 -18.97
C ASP A 130 -16.31 9.32 -19.67
N ARG A 131 -15.13 8.78 -20.04
CA ARG A 131 -14.99 7.53 -20.80
C ARG A 131 -14.24 6.44 -20.03
N LEU A 132 -13.87 6.69 -18.78
CA LEU A 132 -12.95 5.85 -18.00
C LEU A 132 -13.48 4.42 -17.86
N PHE A 133 -14.72 4.27 -17.40
CA PHE A 133 -15.31 2.96 -17.15
C PHE A 133 -15.60 2.19 -18.43
N ASP A 134 -16.15 2.85 -19.45
CA ASP A 134 -16.40 2.25 -20.76
C ASP A 134 -15.11 1.73 -21.39
N ARG A 135 -14.02 2.51 -21.27
CA ARG A 135 -12.71 2.12 -21.77
C ARG A 135 -12.18 0.88 -21.03
N ILE A 136 -12.38 0.79 -19.73
CA ILE A 136 -11.95 -0.35 -18.90
C ILE A 136 -12.79 -1.59 -19.19
N ASP A 137 -14.11 -1.46 -19.29
CA ASP A 137 -15.03 -2.58 -19.52
C ASP A 137 -14.90 -3.15 -20.94
N ALA A 138 -14.42 -2.36 -21.89
CA ALA A 138 -14.01 -2.84 -23.21
C ALA A 138 -12.73 -3.71 -23.17
N MET A 139 -11.93 -3.69 -22.11
CA MET A 139 -10.64 -4.41 -22.06
C MET A 139 -10.84 -5.92 -21.92
N PRO A 140 -10.09 -6.77 -22.66
CA PRO A 140 -10.23 -8.23 -22.58
C PRO A 140 -10.07 -8.80 -21.17
N MET A 141 -9.11 -8.28 -20.40
CA MET A 141 -8.91 -8.70 -19.02
C MET A 141 -10.07 -8.33 -18.10
N ARG A 142 -10.75 -7.20 -18.35
CA ARG A 142 -11.94 -6.84 -17.57
C ARG A 142 -13.09 -7.81 -17.84
N ARG A 143 -13.26 -8.21 -19.10
CA ARG A 143 -14.25 -9.24 -19.47
C ARG A 143 -13.97 -10.57 -18.79
N SER A 144 -12.71 -10.98 -18.67
CA SER A 144 -12.35 -12.23 -17.97
C SER A 144 -12.47 -12.17 -16.44
N GLU A 145 -12.41 -10.97 -15.84
CA GLU A 145 -12.77 -10.77 -14.43
C GLU A 145 -14.26 -11.01 -14.22
N LEU A 146 -15.10 -10.36 -15.03
CA LEU A 146 -16.57 -10.48 -14.95
C LEU A 146 -17.05 -11.92 -15.16
N LEU A 147 -16.44 -12.64 -16.12
CA LEU A 147 -16.76 -14.06 -16.34
C LEU A 147 -16.45 -14.90 -15.09
N ARG A 148 -15.28 -14.72 -14.48
CA ARG A 148 -14.88 -15.46 -13.26
C ARG A 148 -15.74 -15.13 -12.04
N GLU A 149 -16.20 -13.89 -11.91
CA GLU A 149 -17.11 -13.50 -10.83
C GLU A 149 -18.51 -14.10 -11.03
N SER A 150 -19.01 -14.17 -12.27
CA SER A 150 -20.30 -14.81 -12.59
C SER A 150 -20.29 -16.34 -12.45
N GLU A 151 -19.12 -16.97 -12.59
CA GLU A 151 -18.95 -18.43 -12.46
C GLU A 151 -19.07 -18.94 -11.00
N CYS A 152 -19.05 -18.04 -10.00
CA CYS A 152 -19.25 -18.39 -8.59
C CYS A 152 -20.70 -18.28 -8.09
N GLU A 153 -21.66 -17.92 -8.95
CA GLU A 153 -23.09 -17.85 -8.61
C GLU A 153 -23.91 -19.10 -9.05
N THR A 154 -23.24 -20.17 -9.48
CA THR A 154 -23.84 -21.48 -9.81
C THR A 154 -23.25 -22.61 -8.99
#